data_AF-A0A925IE78-F1
#
_entry.id   AF-A0A925IE78-F1
#
_cell.length_a   1.000
_cell.length_b   1.000
_cell.length_c   1.000
_cell.angle_alpha   90.00
_cell.angle_beta   90.00
_cell.angle_gamma   90.00
#
_symmetry.space_group_name_H-M   'P 1'
#
loop_
_entity.id
_entity.type
_entity.pdbx_description
1 polymer ?
#
loop_
_entity_poly.entity_id
_entity_poly.type
_entity_poly.pdbx_seq_one_letter_code
_entity_poly.pdbx_strand_id
1 'polypeptide(L)'
;MKINNIAGLSAADLQKEVNGGARFVYFAYTISLLIITFRDVSGVYLIRAGENTIGKSFLFTVVSFLVGWWGFPWGPKFTMQAIRTNLQGGKDVTNEVMDVINGYLLFEETNSRKK
;
A
#
# COMPACT_ATOMS: atom_id res chain seq x y z
N MET A 1 10.07 -1.51 1.85
CA MET A 1 8.61 -1.73 1.87
C MET A 1 8.27 -2.36 3.21
N LYS A 2 7.51 -1.69 4.06
CA LYS A 2 7.07 -2.24 5.36
C LYS A 2 5.61 -2.67 5.20
N ILE A 3 5.29 -3.91 5.55
CA ILE A 3 3.92 -4.40 5.57
C ILE A 3 3.39 -4.18 7.00
N ASN A 4 2.36 -3.35 7.12
CA ASN A 4 1.68 -3.05 8.36
C ASN A 4 0.48 -3.99 8.52
N ASN A 5 0.05 -4.22 9.77
CA ASN A 5 -1.08 -5.10 10.13
C ASN A 5 -0.85 -6.61 9.88
N ILE A 6 0.40 -7.05 9.77
CA ILE A 6 0.74 -8.47 9.54
C ILE A 6 0.73 -9.34 10.80
N ALA A 7 0.59 -8.78 12.01
CA ALA A 7 0.41 -9.51 13.28
C ALA A 7 1.34 -10.72 13.56
N GLY A 8 2.49 -10.84 12.89
CA GLY A 8 3.36 -12.03 12.97
C GLY A 8 2.89 -13.25 12.16
N LEU A 9 1.95 -13.06 11.21
CA LEU A 9 1.45 -14.12 10.32
C LEU A 9 2.58 -14.70 9.48
N SER A 10 2.58 -16.03 9.33
CA SER A 10 3.47 -16.72 8.41
C SER A 10 3.08 -16.45 6.95
N ALA A 11 3.98 -16.71 6.01
CA ALA A 11 3.68 -16.61 4.58
C ALA A 11 2.45 -17.46 4.17
N ALA A 12 2.29 -18.64 4.77
CA ALA A 12 1.13 -19.51 4.54
C ALA A 12 -0.17 -18.92 5.10
N ASP A 13 -0.12 -18.25 6.25
CA ASP A 13 -1.30 -17.61 6.84
C ASP A 13 -1.72 -16.37 6.04
N LEU A 14 -0.77 -15.60 5.52
CA LEU A 14 -1.06 -14.49 4.60
C LEU A 14 -1.78 -14.98 3.34
N GLN A 15 -1.37 -16.13 2.80
CA GLN A 15 -2.03 -16.72 1.63
C GLN A 15 -3.47 -17.16 1.93
N LYS A 16 -3.71 -17.74 3.12
CA LYS A 16 -5.08 -18.06 3.58
C LYS A 16 -5.92 -16.81 3.75
N GLU A 17 -5.37 -15.76 4.34
CA GLU A 17 -6.06 -14.50 4.57
C GLU A 17 -6.45 -13.83 3.24
N VAL A 18 -5.55 -13.82 2.25
CA VAL A 18 -5.84 -13.33 0.89
C VAL A 18 -6.90 -14.18 0.19
N ASN A 19 -6.81 -15.51 0.30
CA ASN A 19 -7.84 -16.41 -0.23
C ASN A 19 -9.21 -16.19 0.45
N GLY A 20 -9.20 -15.74 1.70
CA GLY A 20 -10.39 -15.32 2.45
C GLY A 20 -10.95 -13.95 2.06
N GLY A 21 -10.33 -13.26 1.09
CA GLY A 21 -10.76 -11.95 0.60
C GLY A 21 -10.02 -10.76 1.20
N ALA A 22 -8.89 -10.98 1.88
CA ALA A 22 -8.02 -9.89 2.28
C ALA A 22 -7.21 -9.36 1.09
N ARG A 23 -6.82 -8.09 1.19
CA ARG A 23 -6.10 -7.37 0.13
C ARG A 23 -4.94 -6.57 0.71
N PHE A 24 -3.86 -6.46 -0.06
CA PHE A 24 -2.73 -5.60 0.27
C PHE A 24 -2.90 -4.26 -0.43
N VAL A 25 -2.94 -3.18 0.35
CA VAL A 25 -3.25 -1.84 -0.16
C VAL A 25 -2.26 -0.82 0.36
N TYR A 26 -1.78 0.07 -0.51
CA TYR A 26 -1.07 1.27 -0.08
C TYR A 26 -1.88 2.54 -0.39
N PHE A 27 -1.58 3.61 0.33
CA PHE A 27 -2.14 4.94 0.14
C PHE A 27 -1.07 5.88 -0.39
N ALA A 28 -1.44 6.80 -1.27
CA ALA A 28 -0.52 7.77 -1.84
C ALA A 28 -0.59 9.08 -1.06
N TYR A 29 0.54 9.77 -0.90
CA TYR A 29 0.55 11.13 -0.38
C TYR A 29 1.47 12.04 -1.17
N THR A 30 1.06 13.31 -1.28
CA THR A 30 1.82 14.33 -1.99
C THR A 30 2.11 15.49 -1.05
N ILE A 31 3.37 15.89 -0.97
CA ILE A 31 3.82 17.06 -0.22
C ILE A 31 4.56 17.94 -1.19
N SER A 32 4.15 19.19 -1.32
CA SER A 32 4.74 20.11 -2.27
C SER A 32 5.14 21.42 -1.60
N LEU A 33 6.33 21.90 -1.95
CA LEU A 33 6.98 23.08 -1.40
C LEU A 33 7.46 23.95 -2.56
N LEU A 34 6.58 24.79 -3.09
CA LEU A 34 6.80 25.78 -4.17
C LEU A 34 7.36 25.21 -5.48
N ILE A 35 8.59 24.71 -5.46
CA ILE A 35 9.35 24.21 -6.61
C ILE A 35 9.56 22.69 -6.51
N ILE A 36 9.56 22.13 -5.30
CA ILE A 36 9.84 20.72 -5.06
C ILE A 36 8.53 20.00 -4.74
N THR A 37 8.27 18.88 -5.40
CA THR A 37 7.12 18.02 -5.10
C THR A 37 7.58 16.62 -4.74
N PHE A 38 7.28 16.20 -3.52
CA PHE A 38 7.47 14.84 -3.05
C PHE A 38 6.20 14.03 -3.28
N ARG A 39 6.38 12.87 -3.89
CA ARG A 39 5.33 11.88 -4.14
C ARG A 39 5.81 10.59 -3.52
N ASP A 40 5.09 10.12 -2.52
CA ASP A 40 5.47 8.91 -1.83
C ASP A 40 4.22 8.11 -1.45
N VAL A 41 4.43 6.89 -1.01
CA VAL A 41 3.38 5.94 -0.66
C VAL A 41 3.53 5.51 0.79
N SER A 42 2.41 5.22 1.43
CA SER A 42 2.42 4.59 2.74
C SER A 42 3.08 3.21 2.68
N GLY A 43 3.37 2.63 3.84
CA GLY A 43 3.58 1.19 3.92
C GLY A 43 2.35 0.43 3.38
N VAL A 44 2.56 -0.83 2.99
CA VAL A 44 1.47 -1.69 2.54
C VAL A 44 0.66 -2.12 3.75
N TYR A 45 -0.66 -2.00 3.70
CA TYR A 45 -1.55 -2.48 4.74
C TYR A 45 -2.23 -3.76 4.27
N LEU A 46 -2.22 -4.79 5.12
CA LEU A 46 -3.14 -5.91 4.98
C LEU A 46 -4.52 -5.44 5.45
N ILE A 47 -5.47 -5.40 4.53
CA ILE A 47 -6.88 -5.06 4.78
C ILE A 47 -7.65 -6.37 4.79
N ARG A 48 -8.21 -6.74 5.95
CA ARG A 48 -8.98 -7.98 6.08
C ARG A 48 -10.30 -7.91 5.32
N ALA A 49 -10.91 -9.07 5.07
CA ALA A 49 -12.22 -9.14 4.44
C ALA A 49 -13.25 -8.31 5.23
N GLY A 50 -13.95 -7.40 4.55
CA GLY A 50 -14.94 -6.50 5.15
C GLY A 50 -14.35 -5.29 5.92
N GLU A 51 -13.03 -5.17 6.03
CA GLU A 51 -12.40 -4.04 6.71
C GLU A 51 -12.39 -2.79 5.83
N ASN A 52 -12.79 -1.65 6.41
CA ASN A 52 -12.84 -0.40 5.70
C ASN A 52 -11.44 0.26 5.59
N THR A 53 -11.14 0.83 4.43
CA THR A 53 -9.90 1.56 4.13
C THR A 53 -10.02 3.07 4.35
N ILE A 54 -11.24 3.60 4.51
CA ILE A 54 -11.52 5.04 4.66
C ILE A 54 -10.71 5.65 5.80
N GLY A 55 -10.75 5.07 7.00
CA GLY A 55 -10.02 5.59 8.16
C GLY A 55 -8.50 5.64 7.95
N LYS A 56 -7.95 4.64 7.26
CA LYS A 56 -6.51 4.57 6.94
C LYS A 56 -6.12 5.59 5.87
N SER A 57 -6.97 5.80 4.87
CA SER A 57 -6.76 6.73 3.75
C SER A 57 -6.98 8.20 4.12
N PHE A 58 -7.74 8.49 5.18
CA PHE A 58 -8.19 9.82 5.54
C PHE A 58 -7.00 10.76 5.83
N LEU A 59 -6.06 10.31 6.66
CA LEU A 59 -4.88 11.11 7.01
C LEU A 59 -4.07 11.48 5.77
N PHE A 60 -3.82 10.52 4.87
CA PHE A 60 -3.03 10.76 3.65
C PHE A 60 -3.76 11.68 2.66
N THR A 61 -5.09 11.60 2.61
CA THR A 61 -5.94 12.51 1.82
C THR A 61 -5.87 13.93 2.35
N VAL A 62 -6.01 14.12 3.67
CA VAL A 62 -5.94 15.44 4.31
C VAL A 62 -4.55 16.06 4.12
N VAL A 63 -3.48 15.29 4.35
CA VAL A 63 -2.11 15.77 4.12
C VAL A 63 -1.93 16.19 2.67
N SER A 64 -2.29 15.34 1.71
CA SER A 64 -2.17 15.67 0.29
C SER A 64 -2.97 16.92 -0.07
N PHE A 65 -4.18 17.06 0.46
CA PHE A 65 -5.05 18.21 0.23
C PHE A 65 -4.55 19.49 0.90
N LEU A 66 -3.81 19.45 1.99
CA LEU A 66 -3.33 20.68 2.64
C LEU A 66 -1.99 21.14 2.08
N VAL A 67 -1.10 20.19 1.78
CA VAL A 67 0.30 20.51 1.45
C VAL A 67 0.71 20.11 0.03
N GLY A 68 -0.13 19.45 -0.77
CA GLY A 68 0.24 18.99 -2.10
C GLY A 68 0.15 20.06 -3.20
N TRP A 69 -0.63 21.13 -3.02
CA TRP A 69 -0.95 22.10 -4.07
C TRP A 69 0.15 23.09 -4.40
N TRP A 70 1.05 23.34 -3.44
CA TRP A 70 1.98 24.47 -3.49
C TRP A 70 3.06 24.35 -4.57
N GLY A 71 3.18 23.22 -5.28
CA GLY A 71 4.17 22.99 -6.31
C GLY A 71 3.79 23.53 -7.68
N PHE A 72 4.53 24.51 -8.17
CA PHE A 72 4.40 24.98 -9.54
C PHE A 72 5.29 24.16 -10.49
N PRO A 73 4.80 23.70 -11.66
CA PRO A 73 3.41 23.70 -12.14
C PRO A 73 2.63 22.41 -11.83
N TRP A 74 3.26 21.37 -11.28
CA TRP A 74 2.70 20.01 -11.26
C TRP A 74 2.04 19.56 -9.94
N GLY A 75 2.21 20.32 -8.85
CA GLY A 75 1.67 19.99 -7.52
C GLY A 75 0.18 19.65 -7.53
N PRO A 76 -0.69 20.47 -8.15
CA PRO A 76 -2.12 20.18 -8.25
C PRO A 76 -2.45 18.85 -8.94
N LYS A 77 -1.73 18.51 -10.02
CA LYS A 77 -1.93 17.26 -10.77
C LYS A 77 -1.65 16.04 -9.90
N PHE A 78 -0.54 16.05 -9.17
CA PHE A 78 -0.13 14.93 -8.32
C PHE A 78 -1.01 14.82 -7.07
N THR A 79 -1.41 15.94 -6.51
CA THR A 79 -2.34 16.00 -5.39
C THR A 79 -3.68 15.36 -5.75
N MET A 80 -4.24 15.71 -6.90
CA MET A 80 -5.48 15.10 -7.39
C MET A 80 -5.35 13.58 -7.62
N GLN A 81 -4.21 13.11 -8.14
CA GLN A 81 -3.98 11.68 -8.26
C GLN A 81 -3.94 10.98 -6.90
N ALA A 82 -3.20 11.53 -5.93
CA ALA A 82 -3.09 10.96 -4.60
C ALA A 82 -4.45 10.90 -3.88
N ILE A 83 -5.21 12.00 -3.92
CA ILE A 83 -6.57 12.06 -3.37
C ILE A 83 -7.47 11.02 -4.04
N ARG A 84 -7.46 10.93 -5.38
CA ARG A 84 -8.29 9.96 -6.10
C ARG A 84 -7.95 8.52 -5.71
N THR A 85 -6.66 8.18 -5.65
CA THR A 85 -6.22 6.84 -5.22
C THR A 85 -6.70 6.53 -3.80
N ASN A 86 -6.60 7.49 -2.88
CA ASN A 86 -7.01 7.28 -1.50
C ASN A 86 -8.54 7.15 -1.36
N LEU A 87 -9.31 7.97 -2.08
CA LEU A 87 -10.78 7.92 -2.09
C LEU A 87 -11.32 6.64 -2.72
N GLN A 88 -10.60 6.04 -3.67
CA GLN A 88 -10.92 4.71 -4.23
C GLN A 88 -10.58 3.55 -3.27
N GLY A 89 -10.11 3.88 -2.05
CA GLY A 89 -9.78 2.90 -1.03
C GLY A 89 -8.31 2.49 -1.04
N GLY A 90 -7.44 3.22 -1.75
CA GLY A 90 -6.02 2.93 -1.94
C GLY A 90 -5.74 2.12 -3.21
N LYS A 91 -4.46 1.86 -3.48
CA LYS A 91 -4.04 1.01 -4.60
C LYS A 91 -3.82 -0.42 -4.11
N ASP A 92 -4.57 -1.34 -4.70
CA ASP A 92 -4.41 -2.78 -4.51
C ASP A 92 -3.11 -3.26 -5.15
N VAL A 93 -2.29 -3.95 -4.37
CA VAL A 93 -1.03 -4.58 -4.75
C VAL A 93 -0.97 -6.04 -4.30
N THR A 94 -2.13 -6.68 -4.17
CA THR A 94 -2.24 -8.04 -3.66
C THR A 94 -1.47 -9.02 -4.52
N ASN A 95 -1.59 -8.92 -5.84
CA ASN A 95 -0.91 -9.83 -6.77
C ASN A 95 0.61 -9.70 -6.66
N GLU A 96 1.11 -8.47 -6.67
CA GLU A 96 2.54 -8.19 -6.59
C GLU A 96 3.15 -8.67 -5.27
N VAL A 97 2.43 -8.49 -4.15
CA VAL A 97 2.88 -8.99 -2.85
C VAL A 97 2.84 -10.52 -2.79
N MET A 98 1.78 -11.14 -3.34
CA MET A 98 1.63 -12.59 -3.36
C MET A 98 2.65 -13.28 -4.26
N ASP A 99 3.01 -12.69 -5.39
CA ASP A 99 4.05 -13.23 -6.28
C ASP A 99 5.40 -13.31 -5.55
N VAL A 100 5.75 -12.26 -4.79
CA VAL A 100 6.97 -12.24 -3.97
C VAL A 100 6.91 -13.30 -2.85
N ILE A 101 5.77 -13.43 -2.17
CA ILE A 101 5.58 -14.43 -1.10
C ILE A 101 5.69 -15.86 -1.65
N ASN A 102 5.02 -16.15 -2.77
CA ASN A 102 5.05 -17.45 -3.42
C ASN A 102 6.47 -17.81 -3.88
N GLY A 103 7.20 -16.86 -4.46
CA GLY A 103 8.60 -17.05 -4.85
C GLY A 103 9.50 -17.39 -3.65
N TYR A 104 9.27 -16.73 -2.51
CA TYR A 104 10.01 -16.99 -1.27
C TYR A 104 9.71 -18.39 -0.71
N LEU A 105 8.43 -18.79 -0.67
CA LEU A 105 8.02 -20.12 -0.22
C LEU A 105 8.64 -21.24 -1.07
N LEU A 106 8.62 -21.09 -2.40
CA LEU A 106 9.25 -22.06 -3.32
C LEU A 106 10.76 -22.18 -3.09
N PHE A 107 11.43 -21.07 -2.78
CA PHE A 107 12.85 -21.06 -2.45
C PHE A 107 13.14 -21.80 -1.13
N GLU A 108 12.33 -21.57 -0.08
CA GLU A 108 12.45 -22.29 1.19
C GLU A 108 12.18 -23.80 1.05
N GLU A 109 11.16 -24.18 0.27
CA GLU A 109 10.85 -25.59 -0.01
C GLU A 109 12.00 -26.28 -0.74
N THR A 110 12.59 -25.61 -1.75
CA THR A 110 13.72 -26.14 -2.52
C THR A 110 14.96 -26.32 -1.65
N ASN A 111 15.25 -25.36 -0.76
CA ASN A 111 16.38 -25.46 0.16
C ASN A 111 16.17 -26.52 1.24
N SER A 112 14.93 -26.68 1.72
CA SER A 112 14.59 -27.71 2.70
C SER A 112 14.69 -29.12 2.12
N ARG A 113 14.34 -29.33 0.85
CA ARG A 113 14.51 -30.61 0.14
C ARG A 113 15.97 -30.99 -0.14
N LYS A 114 16.90 -30.03 -0.11
CA LYS A 114 18.33 -30.28 -0.36
C LYS A 114 19.10 -30.70 0.90
N LYS A 115 18.49 -30.63 2.08
CA LYS A 115 19.02 -31.18 3.34
C LYS A 115 18.47 -32.57 3.57
#